data_AF-A0ABD6C4J8-F1
#
_entry.id   AF-A0ABD6C4J8-F1
#
_cell.length_a   1.000
_cell.length_b   1.000
_cell.length_c   1.000
_cell.angle_alpha   90.00
_cell.angle_beta   90.00
_cell.angle_gamma   90.00
#
_symmetry.space_group_name_H-M   'P 1'
#
loop_
_entity.id
_entity.type
_entity.pdbx_description
1 polymer ?
#
loop_
_entity_poly.entity_id
_entity_poly.type
_entity_poly.pdbx_seq_one_letter_code
_entity_poly.pdbx_strand_id
1 'polypeptide(L)'
;MSVIPTEWSEPDSRPGVYFDVLLMGLLVVGIGAIAYWEPGSITLSITPQRLAGAIIPGVVLGVAMTYFYIVSERFQGLYADSHITWFVGNLLLAIGISLGLAVAPTWTLLTILATLLTFIVLRVAIYIRTR
;
A
#
# COMPACT_ATOMS: atom_id res chain seq x y z
N MET A 1 -23.30 -1.98 -15.00
CA MET A 1 -22.79 -0.60 -15.13
C MET A 1 -21.68 -0.47 -14.11
N SER A 2 -20.43 -0.30 -14.55
CA SER A 2 -19.34 0.04 -13.64
C SER A 2 -19.65 1.41 -13.04
N VAL A 3 -19.72 1.50 -11.71
CA VAL A 3 -19.90 2.76 -10.99
C VAL A 3 -18.62 3.61 -11.05
N ILE A 4 -17.52 3.03 -11.52
CA ILE A 4 -16.19 3.65 -11.59
C ILE A 4 -15.88 3.97 -13.07
N PRO A 5 -15.63 5.24 -13.42
CA PRO A 5 -15.20 5.60 -14.77
C PRO A 5 -13.88 4.91 -15.12
N THR A 6 -13.78 4.31 -16.31
CA THR A 6 -12.56 3.67 -16.85
C THR A 6 -11.34 4.60 -16.89
N GLU A 7 -11.58 5.91 -16.92
CA GLU A 7 -10.57 6.95 -16.87
C GLU A 7 -9.81 7.00 -15.54
N TRP A 8 -10.29 6.35 -14.45
CA TRP A 8 -9.62 6.36 -13.14
C TRP A 8 -8.42 5.42 -13.06
N SER A 9 -8.42 4.35 -13.85
CA SER A 9 -7.30 3.41 -13.95
C SER A 9 -6.14 3.92 -14.80
N GLU A 10 -6.31 5.05 -15.50
CA GLU A 10 -5.26 5.61 -16.35
C GLU A 10 -4.12 6.21 -15.49
N PRO A 11 -2.85 6.02 -15.89
CA PRO A 11 -1.70 6.50 -15.11
C PRO A 11 -1.66 8.02 -14.90
N ASP A 12 -2.22 8.78 -15.85
CA ASP A 12 -2.31 10.25 -15.87
C ASP A 12 -3.64 10.79 -15.32
N SER A 13 -4.49 9.90 -14.80
CA SER A 13 -5.79 10.29 -14.23
C SER A 13 -5.64 11.07 -12.93
N ARG A 14 -6.03 12.34 -12.96
CA ARG A 14 -6.17 13.17 -11.73
C ARG A 14 -7.04 12.52 -10.66
N PRO A 15 -8.30 12.11 -10.95
CA PRO A 15 -9.17 11.54 -9.92
C PRO A 15 -8.65 10.19 -9.41
N GLY A 16 -8.08 9.36 -10.28
CA GLY A 16 -7.46 8.09 -9.90
C GLY A 16 -6.30 8.28 -8.91
N VAL A 17 -5.40 9.22 -9.21
CA VAL A 17 -4.24 9.53 -8.34
C VAL A 17 -4.70 10.09 -6.99
N TYR A 18 -5.66 11.01 -6.95
CA TYR A 18 -6.18 11.52 -5.68
C TYR A 18 -6.82 10.43 -4.83
N PHE A 19 -7.59 9.53 -5.47
CA PHE A 19 -8.24 8.43 -4.77
C PHE A 19 -7.23 7.42 -4.22
N ASP A 20 -6.22 7.06 -5.00
CA ASP A 20 -5.15 6.16 -4.58
C ASP A 20 -4.33 6.76 -3.42
N VAL A 21 -3.96 8.04 -3.53
CA VAL A 21 -3.22 8.75 -2.47
C VAL A 21 -4.07 8.88 -1.20
N LEU A 22 -5.37 9.17 -1.33
CA LEU A 22 -6.30 9.24 -0.20
C LEU A 22 -6.39 7.88 0.51
N LEU A 23 -6.64 6.81 -0.24
CA LEU A 23 -6.78 5.47 0.32
C LEU A 23 -5.48 5.00 0.99
N MET A 24 -4.35 5.11 0.31
CA MET A 24 -3.06 4.69 0.86
C MET A 24 -2.66 5.57 2.04
N GLY A 25 -2.97 6.87 2.00
CA GLY A 25 -2.80 7.79 3.12
C GLY A 25 -3.64 7.38 4.34
N LEU A 26 -4.90 7.00 4.13
CA LEU A 26 -5.76 6.47 5.19
C LEU A 26 -5.21 5.17 5.79
N LEU A 27 -4.61 4.28 5.00
CA LEU A 27 -3.92 3.09 5.56
C LEU A 27 -2.71 3.45 6.38
N VAL A 28 -1.87 4.37 5.88
CA VAL A 28 -0.69 4.82 6.61
C VAL A 28 -1.11 5.37 7.98
N VAL A 29 -2.18 6.17 8.02
CA VAL A 29 -2.74 6.70 9.28
C VAL A 29 -3.31 5.58 10.14
N GLY A 30 -4.11 4.66 9.58
CA GLY A 30 -4.71 3.56 10.32
C GLY A 30 -3.69 2.59 10.92
N ILE A 31 -2.70 2.18 10.13
CA ILE A 31 -1.61 1.30 10.56
C ILE A 31 -0.69 2.03 11.53
N GLY A 32 -0.40 3.31 11.29
CA GLY A 32 0.34 4.15 12.23
C GLY A 32 -0.36 4.28 13.59
N ALA A 33 -1.69 4.43 13.59
CA ALA A 33 -2.49 4.46 14.81
C ALA A 33 -2.47 3.11 15.55
N ILE A 34 -2.52 1.99 14.82
CA ILE A 34 -2.34 0.65 15.40
C ILE A 34 -0.94 0.52 16.01
N ALA A 35 0.09 1.02 15.33
CA ALA A 35 1.47 0.98 15.83
C ALA A 35 1.65 1.83 17.10
N TYR A 36 0.95 2.96 17.18
CA TYR A 36 0.97 3.85 18.34
C TYR A 36 0.18 3.30 19.52
N TRP A 37 -0.98 2.68 19.26
CA TRP A 37 -1.90 2.21 20.31
C TRP A 37 -1.56 0.82 20.83
N GLU A 38 -0.76 0.03 20.10
CA GLU A 38 -0.34 -1.33 20.47
C GLU A 38 -1.50 -2.24 20.92
N PRO A 39 -2.59 -2.37 20.14
CA PRO A 39 -3.75 -3.14 20.55
C PRO A 39 -3.39 -4.61 20.77
N GLY A 40 -3.89 -5.20 21.87
CA GLY A 40 -3.70 -6.61 22.18
C GLY A 40 -2.32 -6.99 22.73
N SER A 41 -1.57 -6.04 23.31
CA SER A 41 -0.23 -6.26 23.89
C SER A 41 0.87 -6.59 22.87
N ILE A 42 0.68 -6.19 21.61
CA ILE A 42 1.71 -6.28 20.57
C ILE A 42 2.79 -5.24 20.90
N THR A 43 3.91 -5.67 21.49
CA THR A 43 5.02 -4.77 21.84
C THR A 43 5.87 -4.50 20.60
N LEU A 44 5.89 -3.24 20.15
CA LEU A 44 6.61 -2.84 18.95
C LEU A 44 7.92 -2.14 19.33
N SER A 45 9.02 -2.90 19.35
CA SER A 45 10.35 -2.30 19.52
C SER A 45 10.85 -1.72 18.20
N ILE A 46 10.57 -0.43 17.98
CA ILE A 46 11.05 0.35 16.84
C ILE A 46 12.49 0.78 17.13
N THR A 47 13.46 0.10 16.51
CA THR A 47 14.88 0.50 16.55
C THR A 47 15.34 0.96 15.17
N PRO A 48 16.38 1.81 15.07
CA PRO A 48 16.91 2.23 13.77
C PRO A 48 17.30 1.06 12.86
N GLN A 49 17.82 -0.03 13.44
CA GLN A 49 18.18 -1.24 12.71
C GLN A 49 16.96 -1.96 12.13
N ARG A 50 15.87 -2.09 12.92
CA ARG A 50 14.63 -2.72 12.46
C ARG A 50 13.93 -1.87 11.40
N LEU A 51 13.97 -0.54 11.56
CA LEU A 51 13.48 0.41 10.57
C LEU A 51 14.25 0.28 9.25
N ALA A 52 15.58 0.35 9.28
CA ALA A 52 16.42 0.20 8.10
C ALA A 52 16.19 -1.16 7.41
N GLY A 53 16.10 -2.24 8.19
CA GLY A 53 15.85 -3.58 7.68
C GLY A 53 14.48 -3.73 7.01
N ALA A 54 13.45 -3.04 7.50
CA ALA A 54 12.09 -3.12 6.96
C ALA A 54 11.84 -2.20 5.76
N ILE A 55 12.60 -1.10 5.64
CA ILE A 55 12.50 -0.17 4.50
C ILE A 55 12.83 -0.88 3.19
N ILE A 56 13.92 -1.66 3.13
CA ILE A 56 14.37 -2.33 1.91
C ILE A 56 13.29 -3.22 1.29
N PRO A 57 12.75 -4.23 2.01
CA PRO A 57 11.68 -5.07 1.46
C PRO A 57 10.41 -4.25 1.19
N GLY A 58 10.11 -3.24 2.00
CA GLY A 58 8.93 -2.39 1.79
C GLY A 58 9.02 -1.59 0.48
N VAL A 59 10.18 -1.00 0.19
CA VAL A 59 10.42 -0.29 -1.08
C VAL A 59 10.34 -1.26 -2.25
N VAL A 60 10.96 -2.44 -2.17
CA VAL A 60 10.90 -3.46 -3.22
C VAL A 60 9.46 -3.87 -3.50
N LEU A 61 8.67 -4.13 -2.47
CA LEU A 61 7.25 -4.46 -2.59
C LEU A 61 6.44 -3.31 -3.18
N GLY A 62 6.70 -2.06 -2.75
CA GLY A 62 6.01 -0.87 -3.26
C GLY A 62 6.27 -0.64 -4.76
N VAL A 63 7.52 -0.83 -5.19
CA VAL A 63 7.91 -0.78 -6.60
C VAL A 63 7.24 -1.89 -7.39
N ALA A 64 7.31 -3.14 -6.90
CA ALA A 64 6.69 -4.28 -7.58
C ALA A 64 5.17 -4.10 -7.73
N MET A 65 4.50 -3.67 -6.67
CA MET A 65 3.07 -3.40 -6.66
C MET A 65 2.67 -2.31 -7.67
N THR A 66 3.46 -1.23 -7.73
CA THR A 66 3.25 -0.16 -8.71
C THR A 66 3.49 -0.64 -10.15
N TYR A 67 4.52 -1.46 -10.36
CA TYR A 67 4.80 -2.07 -11.67
C TYR A 67 3.65 -2.98 -12.12
N PHE A 68 3.18 -3.89 -11.25
CA PHE A 68 2.08 -4.78 -11.57
C PHE A 68 0.77 -4.02 -11.83
N TYR A 69 0.54 -2.95 -11.07
CA TYR A 69 -0.60 -2.06 -11.28
C TYR A 69 -0.60 -1.42 -12.67
N ILE A 70 0.56 -1.00 -13.18
CA ILE A 70 0.67 -0.32 -14.49
C ILE A 70 0.77 -1.29 -15.66
N VAL A 71 1.47 -2.40 -15.51
CA VAL A 71 1.85 -3.26 -16.64
C VAL A 71 0.84 -4.38 -16.89
N SER A 72 0.12 -4.83 -15.86
CA SER A 72 -0.76 -5.99 -16.01
C SER A 72 -2.20 -5.58 -16.23
N GLU A 73 -2.71 -5.80 -17.44
CA GLU A 73 -4.14 -5.64 -17.79
C GLU A 73 -5.06 -6.44 -16.85
N ARG A 74 -4.58 -7.59 -16.37
CA ARG A 74 -5.33 -8.46 -15.44
C ARG A 74 -5.47 -7.83 -14.05
N PHE A 75 -4.43 -7.14 -13.58
CA PHE A 75 -4.48 -6.37 -12.33
C PHE A 75 -5.21 -5.04 -12.51
N GLN A 76 -5.07 -4.39 -13.67
CA GLN A 76 -5.86 -3.21 -14.02
C GLN A 76 -7.36 -3.51 -14.04
N GLY A 77 -7.78 -4.65 -14.61
CA GLY A 77 -9.18 -5.09 -14.60
C GLY A 77 -9.71 -5.35 -13.18
N LEU A 78 -8.93 -6.06 -12.34
CA LEU A 78 -9.28 -6.27 -10.93
C LEU A 78 -9.38 -4.97 -10.13
N TYR A 79 -8.53 -3.99 -10.46
CA TYR A 79 -8.55 -2.67 -9.84
C TYR A 79 -9.74 -1.84 -10.33
N ALA A 80 -9.95 -1.76 -11.64
CA ALA A 80 -11.00 -0.98 -12.28
C ALA A 80 -12.40 -1.40 -11.83
N ASP A 81 -12.65 -2.70 -11.67
CA ASP A 81 -13.94 -3.20 -11.19
C ASP A 81 -14.20 -2.88 -9.71
N SER A 82 -13.16 -2.81 -8.87
CA SER A 82 -13.34 -2.53 -7.44
C SER A 82 -12.08 -2.06 -6.72
N HIS A 83 -11.77 -0.76 -6.81
CA HIS A 83 -10.61 -0.17 -6.14
C HIS A 83 -10.61 -0.45 -4.62
N ILE A 84 -11.79 -0.41 -3.98
CA ILE A 84 -11.97 -0.68 -2.55
C ILE A 84 -11.69 -2.15 -2.23
N THR A 85 -12.17 -3.10 -3.04
CA THR A 85 -11.97 -4.55 -2.80
C THR A 85 -10.51 -4.94 -2.99
N TRP A 86 -9.84 -4.37 -3.99
CA TRP A 86 -8.40 -4.58 -4.19
C TRP A 86 -7.58 -4.02 -3.02
N PHE A 87 -7.95 -2.83 -2.55
CA PHE A 87 -7.34 -2.20 -1.37
C PHE A 87 -7.52 -3.03 -0.10
N VAL A 88 -8.76 -3.47 0.17
CA VAL A 88 -9.08 -4.35 1.29
C VAL A 88 -8.37 -5.70 1.14
N GLY A 89 -8.28 -6.24 -0.08
CA GLY A 89 -7.57 -7.48 -0.37
C GLY A 89 -6.07 -7.39 -0.07
N ASN A 90 -5.41 -6.29 -0.48
CA ASN A 90 -4.00 -6.07 -0.16
C ASN A 90 -3.79 -5.79 1.33
N LEU A 91 -4.70 -5.06 1.98
CA LEU A 91 -4.68 -4.86 3.41
C LEU A 91 -4.81 -6.18 4.17
N LEU A 92 -5.77 -7.04 3.79
CA LEU A 92 -5.99 -8.34 4.41
C LEU A 92 -4.85 -9.32 4.11
N LEU A 93 -4.26 -9.27 2.92
CA LEU A 93 -3.06 -10.04 2.59
C LEU A 93 -1.88 -9.59 3.45
N ALA A 94 -1.67 -8.28 3.59
CA ALA A 94 -0.61 -7.71 4.41
C ALA A 94 -0.80 -8.05 5.91
N ILE A 95 -2.03 -7.95 6.42
CA ILE A 95 -2.39 -8.38 7.77
C ILE A 95 -2.23 -9.90 7.92
N GLY A 96 -2.66 -10.69 6.94
CA GLY A 96 -2.54 -12.15 6.94
C GLY A 96 -1.10 -12.63 6.92
N ILE A 97 -0.24 -11.99 6.13
CA ILE A 97 1.22 -12.18 6.13
C ILE A 97 1.79 -11.77 7.50
N SER A 98 1.30 -10.67 8.10
CA SER A 98 1.73 -10.24 9.44
C SER A 98 1.33 -11.21 10.55
N LEU A 99 0.12 -11.77 10.48
CA LEU A 99 -0.40 -12.76 11.43
C LEU A 99 0.26 -14.13 11.23
N GLY A 100 0.54 -14.53 9.98
CA GLY A 100 1.26 -15.75 9.64
C GLY A 100 2.75 -15.70 9.99
N LEU A 101 3.35 -14.50 9.92
CA LEU A 101 4.73 -14.21 10.35
C LEU A 101 4.78 -13.69 11.79
N ALA A 102 3.95 -14.21 12.71
CA ALA A 102 3.90 -13.85 14.14
C ALA A 102 5.28 -13.80 14.87
N VAL A 103 6.33 -14.26 14.20
CA VAL A 103 7.75 -14.16 14.55
C VAL A 103 8.30 -12.72 14.63
N ALA A 104 7.77 -11.75 13.85
CA ALA A 104 8.34 -10.39 13.80
C ALA A 104 7.32 -9.25 13.53
N PRO A 105 6.37 -8.99 14.46
CA PRO A 105 5.28 -8.02 14.26
C PRO A 105 5.76 -6.59 13.93
N THR A 106 6.85 -6.13 14.56
CA THR A 106 7.43 -4.81 14.25
C THR A 106 7.96 -4.74 12.82
N TRP A 107 8.61 -5.80 12.34
CA TRP A 107 9.25 -5.79 11.03
C TRP A 107 8.21 -5.79 9.91
N THR A 108 7.15 -6.57 10.07
CA THR A 108 6.06 -6.62 9.09
C THR A 108 5.30 -5.30 9.03
N LEU A 109 4.97 -4.71 10.18
CA LEU A 109 4.27 -3.42 10.23
C LEU A 109 5.08 -2.31 9.53
N LEU A 110 6.38 -2.23 9.83
CA LEU A 110 7.27 -1.25 9.21
C LEU A 110 7.44 -1.49 7.70
N THR A 111 7.48 -2.76 7.27
CA THR A 111 7.58 -3.13 5.85
C THR A 111 6.32 -2.69 5.10
N ILE A 112 5.14 -2.89 5.70
CA ILE A 112 3.86 -2.47 5.12
C ILE A 112 3.79 -0.95 5.01
N LEU A 113 4.15 -0.21 6.08
CA LEU A 113 4.20 1.25 6.03
C LEU A 113 5.15 1.76 4.93
N ALA A 114 6.34 1.18 4.82
CA ALA A 114 7.29 1.53 3.77
C ALA A 114 6.75 1.22 2.36
N THR A 115 6.04 0.10 2.20
CA THR A 115 5.36 -0.27 0.94
C THR A 115 4.34 0.79 0.53
N LEU A 116 3.45 1.17 1.45
CA LEU A 116 2.39 2.14 1.20
C LEU A 116 2.94 3.52 0.86
N LEU A 117 3.93 3.99 1.62
CA LEU A 117 4.60 5.27 1.37
C LEU A 117 5.31 5.27 0.01
N THR A 118 5.99 4.17 -0.33
CA THR A 118 6.64 4.03 -1.65
C THR A 118 5.61 4.08 -2.77
N PHE A 119 4.47 3.41 -2.62
CA PHE A 119 3.38 3.44 -3.60
C PHE A 119 2.82 4.85 -3.81
N ILE A 120 2.59 5.61 -2.72
CA ILE A 120 2.13 7.02 -2.81
C ILE A 120 3.12 7.85 -3.62
N VAL A 121 4.41 7.77 -3.29
CA VAL A 121 5.45 8.54 -3.99
C VAL A 121 5.52 8.16 -5.47
N LEU A 122 5.47 6.86 -5.77
CA LEU A 122 5.53 6.38 -7.16
C LEU A 122 4.29 6.79 -7.96
N ARG A 123 3.08 6.70 -7.40
CA ARG A 123 1.86 7.14 -8.10
C ARG A 123 1.90 8.62 -8.44
N VAL A 124 2.34 9.46 -7.49
CA VAL A 124 2.50 10.90 -7.72
C VAL A 124 3.59 11.18 -8.76
N ALA A 125 4.73 10.48 -8.68
CA ALA A 125 5.83 10.65 -9.63
C ALA A 125 5.44 10.25 -11.06
N ILE A 126 4.70 9.15 -11.22
CA ILE A 126 4.20 8.67 -12.51
C ILE A 126 3.22 9.69 -13.08
N TYR A 127 2.27 10.16 -12.28
CA TYR A 127 1.31 11.20 -12.69
C TYR A 127 1.99 12.48 -13.18
N ILE A 128 3.02 12.96 -12.46
CA ILE A 128 3.78 14.15 -12.86
C ILE A 128 4.55 13.91 -14.16
N ARG A 129 5.03 12.68 -14.39
CA ARG A 129 5.81 12.33 -15.58
C ARG A 129 4.94 12.13 -16.83
N THR A 130 3.71 11.65 -16.68
CA THR A 130 2.81 11.35 -17.79
C THR A 130 1.93 12.53 -18.20
N ARG A 131 1.88 13.60 -17.39
CA ARG A 131 1.19 14.86 -17.66
C ARG A 131 2.08 15.88 -18.35
#